data_AF-A0A9N9IT09-F1
#
_entry.id   AF-A0A9N9IT09-F1
#
_cell.length_a   1.000
_cell.length_b   1.000
_cell.length_c   1.000
_cell.angle_alpha   90.00
_cell.angle_beta   90.00
_cell.angle_gamma   90.00
#
_symmetry.space_group_name_H-M   'P 1'
#
loop_
_entity.id
_entity.type
_entity.pdbx_description
1 polymer ?
#
loop_
_entity_poly.entity_id
_entity_poly.type
_entity_poly.pdbx_seq_one_letter_code
_entity_poly.pdbx_strand_id
1 'polypeptide(L)'
;YDLEISHALLDTGSDGSHISGNITNHFIKYFGLKLDRKKVYRLTGAVGKKHSIGSFSDLPVTIGIRNNTLTISDEFSVLPTKKDNNGNDISLFILGTRCQHRAGWESIVKGEFIASANRKSITIPLSVYNKDEEAKLQISNSLKKNN
;
A
#
# COMPACT_ATOMS: atom_id res chain seq x y z
N TYR A 1 3.87 -16.16 6.47
CA TYR A 1 2.76 -15.87 5.55
C TYR A 1 2.91 -14.43 5.14
N ASP A 2 2.84 -14.14 3.85
CA ASP A 2 2.87 -12.77 3.36
C ASP A 2 1.49 -12.42 2.80
N LEU A 3 1.03 -11.19 3.02
CA LEU A 3 -0.20 -10.69 2.43
C LEU A 3 0.18 -9.88 1.21
N GLU A 4 -0.08 -10.42 0.03
CA GLU A 4 0.13 -9.69 -1.22
C GLU A 4 -1.08 -8.77 -1.48
N ILE A 5 -0.80 -7.47 -1.58
CA ILE A 5 -1.78 -6.45 -1.95
C ILE A 5 -1.44 -5.98 -3.36
N SER A 6 -2.30 -6.27 -4.32
CA SER A 6 -2.04 -5.97 -5.74
C SER A 6 -1.96 -4.47 -6.03
N HIS A 7 -2.66 -3.64 -5.24
CA HIS A 7 -2.74 -2.21 -5.47
C HIS A 7 -2.72 -1.42 -4.16
N ALA A 8 -1.87 -0.39 -4.10
CA ALA A 8 -1.84 0.61 -3.05
C ALA A 8 -1.85 2.00 -3.66
N LEU A 9 -2.47 2.96 -2.98
CA LEU A 9 -2.43 4.36 -3.35
C LEU A 9 -1.23 5.02 -2.69
N LEU A 10 -0.38 5.61 -3.52
CA LEU A 10 0.57 6.61 -3.08
C LEU A 10 -0.16 7.95 -2.93
N ASP A 11 -0.27 8.47 -1.72
CA ASP A 11 -0.96 9.73 -1.45
C ASP A 11 -0.04 10.73 -0.76
N THR A 12 0.53 11.66 -1.54
CA THR A 12 1.35 12.77 -1.02
C THR A 12 0.53 13.82 -0.28
N GLY A 13 -0.80 13.80 -0.40
CA GLY A 13 -1.71 14.66 0.37
C GLY A 13 -2.08 14.09 1.74
N SER A 14 -1.67 12.85 2.05
CA SER A 14 -1.95 12.21 3.33
C SER A 14 -0.74 12.25 4.26
N ASP A 15 -0.90 12.80 5.46
CA ASP A 15 0.15 12.84 6.48
C ASP A 15 0.57 11.44 6.99
N GLY A 16 -0.36 10.49 6.91
CA GLY A 16 -0.20 9.15 7.47
C GLY A 16 -0.67 8.05 6.53
N SER A 17 -0.32 6.82 6.87
CA SER A 17 -0.69 5.65 6.10
C SER A 17 -1.96 5.01 6.65
N HIS A 18 -2.79 4.47 5.76
CA HIS A 18 -4.13 4.02 6.11
C HIS A 18 -4.47 2.70 5.44
N ILE A 19 -5.19 1.83 6.17
CA ILE A 19 -5.70 0.56 5.67
C ILE A 19 -7.18 0.39 5.97
N SER A 20 -7.90 -0.39 5.17
CA SER A 20 -9.30 -0.72 5.42
C SER A 20 -9.48 -1.80 6.50
N GLY A 21 -10.60 -1.74 7.22
CA GLY A 21 -10.94 -2.64 8.31
C GLY A 21 -11.03 -4.12 7.94
N ASN A 22 -11.38 -4.43 6.69
CA ASN A 22 -11.54 -5.81 6.22
C ASN A 22 -10.20 -6.56 6.10
N ILE A 23 -9.08 -5.85 5.87
CA ILE A 23 -7.75 -6.49 5.80
C ILE A 23 -7.08 -6.62 7.17
N THR A 24 -7.57 -5.91 8.19
CA THR A 24 -7.04 -5.94 9.57
C THR A 24 -6.99 -7.34 10.18
N ASN A 25 -8.00 -8.17 9.90
CA ASN A 25 -8.07 -9.54 10.43
C ASN A 25 -6.90 -10.38 9.94
N HIS A 26 -6.38 -10.11 8.74
CA HIS A 26 -5.23 -10.83 8.21
C HIS A 26 -3.98 -10.51 9.04
N PHE A 27 -3.76 -9.24 9.38
CA PHE A 27 -2.65 -8.78 10.23
C PHE A 27 -2.70 -9.37 11.63
N ILE A 28 -3.89 -9.42 12.24
CA ILE A 28 -4.05 -9.95 13.58
C ILE A 28 -3.85 -11.48 13.58
N LYS A 29 -4.54 -12.20 12.69
CA LYS A 29 -4.59 -13.66 12.70
C LYS A 29 -3.28 -14.30 12.24
N TYR A 30 -2.69 -13.80 11.16
CA TYR A 30 -1.55 -14.46 10.51
C TYR A 30 -0.19 -13.86 10.89
N PHE A 31 -0.16 -12.62 11.39
CA PHE A 31 1.07 -11.95 11.81
C PHE A 31 1.15 -11.66 13.31
N GLY A 32 0.09 -11.98 14.08
CA GLY A 32 0.08 -11.76 15.54
C GLY A 32 0.13 -10.29 15.94
N LEU A 33 -0.15 -9.36 15.01
CA LEU A 33 -0.09 -7.93 15.27
C LEU A 33 -1.27 -7.48 16.12
N LYS A 34 -1.01 -6.58 17.06
CA LYS A 34 -2.04 -6.01 17.95
C LYS A 34 -2.51 -4.68 17.40
N LEU A 35 -3.82 -4.59 17.15
CA LEU A 35 -4.47 -3.32 16.83
C LEU A 35 -4.62 -2.51 18.13
N ASP A 36 -3.98 -1.35 18.20
CA ASP A 36 -4.19 -0.42 19.30
C ASP A 36 -5.47 0.40 19.06
N ARG A 37 -6.54 0.02 19.78
CA ARG A 37 -7.84 0.71 19.74
C ARG A 37 -7.87 2.02 20.53
N LYS A 38 -6.81 2.36 21.28
CA LYS A 38 -6.67 3.66 21.95
C LYS A 38 -6.05 4.70 21.00
N LYS A 39 -5.22 4.26 20.05
CA LYS A 39 -4.66 5.10 18.98
C LYS A 39 -5.68 5.31 17.84
N VAL A 40 -6.69 6.12 18.12
CA VAL A 40 -7.70 6.55 17.15
C VAL A 40 -7.36 7.95 16.63
N TYR A 41 -7.35 8.09 15.32
CA TYR A 41 -7.08 9.35 14.63
C TYR A 41 -8.34 9.89 13.99
N ARG A 42 -8.52 11.21 14.08
CA ARG A 42 -9.55 11.93 13.32
C ARG A 42 -8.96 12.35 11.98
N LEU A 43 -9.51 11.80 10.93
CA LEU A 43 -9.12 12.05 9.55
C LEU A 43 -10.07 13.09 8.97
N THR A 44 -9.51 14.17 8.45
CA THR A 44 -10.27 15.23 7.80
C THR A 44 -9.79 15.31 6.36
N GLY A 45 -10.68 15.02 5.42
CA GLY A 45 -10.40 15.12 3.99
C GLY A 45 -11.49 15.93 3.27
N ALA A 46 -11.34 16.08 1.96
CA ALA A 46 -12.29 16.82 1.12
C ALA A 46 -13.74 16.31 1.24
N VAL A 47 -13.91 15.00 1.51
CA VAL A 47 -15.21 14.34 1.64
C VAL A 47 -15.73 14.28 3.08
N GLY A 48 -15.11 15.03 4.00
CA GLY A 48 -15.54 15.16 5.39
C GLY A 48 -14.63 14.51 6.42
N LYS A 49 -15.19 14.27 7.61
CA LYS A 49 -14.45 13.76 8.78
C LYS A 49 -14.77 12.29 9.03
N LYS A 50 -13.74 11.49 9.30
CA LYS A 50 -13.85 10.11 9.77
C LYS A 50 -12.95 9.86 10.96
N HIS A 51 -13.24 8.83 11.73
CA HIS A 51 -12.37 8.33 12.78
C HIS A 51 -11.82 6.96 12.36
N SER A 52 -10.55 6.71 12.65
CA SER A 52 -10.00 5.36 12.56
C SER A 52 -10.59 4.47 13.68
N ILE A 53 -10.50 3.16 13.49
CA ILE A 53 -10.90 2.14 14.47
C ILE A 53 -9.77 1.93 15.50
N GLY A 54 -8.54 2.21 15.09
CA GLY A 54 -7.31 2.01 15.86
C GLY A 54 -6.12 2.10 14.91
N SER A 55 -4.93 1.75 15.39
CA SER A 55 -3.71 1.76 14.57
C SER A 55 -2.77 0.60 14.88
N PHE A 56 -2.01 0.17 13.87
CA PHE A 56 -0.82 -0.67 14.04
C PHE A 56 0.41 0.24 14.08
N SER A 57 1.26 0.09 15.09
CA SER A 57 2.40 1.02 15.27
C SER A 57 3.58 0.73 14.34
N ASP A 58 3.85 -0.55 14.06
CA ASP A 58 5.03 -0.98 13.29
C ASP A 58 4.65 -2.07 12.28
N LEU A 59 3.85 -1.71 11.27
CA LEU A 59 3.49 -2.64 10.20
C LEU A 59 4.62 -2.63 9.14
N PRO A 60 5.34 -3.75 8.93
CA PRO A 60 6.33 -3.83 7.86
C PRO A 60 5.63 -3.93 6.51
N VAL A 61 6.06 -3.09 5.57
CA VAL A 61 5.58 -3.07 4.18
C VAL A 61 6.77 -3.29 3.26
N THR A 62 6.67 -4.32 2.44
CA THR A 62 7.65 -4.66 1.41
C THR A 62 7.12 -4.23 0.04
N ILE A 63 7.86 -3.37 -0.66
CA ILE A 63 7.52 -2.86 -1.99
C ILE A 63 8.64 -3.24 -2.95
N GLY A 64 8.32 -3.68 -4.16
CA GLY A 64 9.33 -3.88 -5.20
C GLY A 64 8.93 -4.92 -6.24
N ILE A 65 9.87 -5.21 -7.14
CA ILE A 65 9.66 -6.15 -8.26
C ILE A 65 10.70 -7.27 -8.16
N ARG A 66 10.23 -8.52 -8.17
CA ARG A 66 11.07 -9.72 -8.06
C ARG A 66 11.99 -9.64 -6.83
N ASN A 67 13.31 -9.60 -7.05
CA ASN A 67 14.32 -9.59 -5.99
C ASN A 67 14.70 -8.15 -5.57
N ASN A 68 14.19 -7.14 -6.28
CA ASN A 68 14.47 -5.74 -6.02
C ASN A 68 13.38 -5.12 -5.12
N THR A 69 13.42 -5.51 -3.84
CA THR A 69 12.43 -5.11 -2.83
C THR A 69 13.00 -4.21 -1.74
N LEU A 70 12.15 -3.38 -1.14
CA LEU A 70 12.45 -2.53 -0.01
C LEU A 70 11.40 -2.76 1.07
N THR A 71 11.84 -3.09 2.28
CA THR A 71 10.96 -3.22 3.44
C THR A 71 11.11 -2.01 4.35
N ILE A 72 9.99 -1.38 4.66
CA ILE A 72 9.89 -0.25 5.58
C ILE A 72 8.76 -0.48 6.57
N SER A 73 8.97 -0.10 7.83
CA SER A 73 7.92 -0.16 8.86
C SER A 73 7.34 1.22 9.09
N ASP A 74 6.01 1.30 9.16
CA ASP A 74 5.30 2.53 9.51
C ASP A 74 4.05 2.26 10.35
N GLU A 75 3.51 3.34 10.92
CA GLU A 75 2.21 3.30 11.59
C GLU A 75 1.08 3.37 10.56
N PHE A 76 0.11 2.48 10.69
CA PHE A 76 -1.08 2.44 9.84
C PHE A 76 -2.35 2.58 10.67
N SER A 77 -3.14 3.60 10.37
CA SER A 77 -4.48 3.72 10.96
C SER A 77 -5.48 2.86 10.20
N VAL A 78 -6.39 2.21 10.93
CA VAL A 78 -7.42 1.35 10.34
C VAL A 78 -8.71 2.14 10.12
N LEU A 79 -9.16 2.23 8.87
CA LEU A 79 -10.39 2.92 8.49
C LEU A 79 -11.57 1.95 8.47
N PRO A 80 -12.79 2.40 8.81
CA PRO A 80 -13.99 1.63 8.55
C PRO A 80 -14.08 1.21 7.09
N THR A 81 -14.29 -0.08 6.84
CA THR A 81 -14.45 -0.64 5.50
C THR A 81 -15.64 0.01 4.81
N LYS A 82 -15.43 0.49 3.59
CA LYS A 82 -16.53 0.93 2.72
C LYS A 82 -17.03 -0.25 1.90
N LYS A 83 -18.31 -0.21 1.54
CA LYS A 83 -18.91 -1.16 0.60
C LYS A 83 -19.13 -0.48 -0.74
N ASP A 84 -19.01 -1.25 -1.81
CA ASP A 84 -19.45 -0.84 -3.14
C ASP A 84 -20.99 -0.90 -3.26
N ASN A 85 -21.52 -0.54 -4.42
CA ASN A 85 -22.96 -0.56 -4.69
C ASN A 85 -23.56 -1.98 -4.65
N ASN A 86 -22.73 -3.01 -4.75
CA ASN A 86 -23.12 -4.42 -4.70
C ASN A 86 -23.01 -4.99 -3.27
N GLY A 87 -22.58 -4.18 -2.30
CA GLY A 87 -22.40 -4.58 -0.91
C GLY A 87 -21.08 -5.29 -0.61
N ASN A 88 -20.16 -5.36 -1.57
CA ASN A 88 -18.83 -5.95 -1.40
C ASN A 88 -17.90 -4.97 -0.70
N ASP A 89 -17.01 -5.49 0.14
CA ASP A 89 -16.02 -4.69 0.84
C ASP A 89 -14.96 -4.15 -0.13
N ILE A 90 -14.71 -2.84 -0.06
CA ILE A 90 -13.63 -2.17 -0.78
C ILE A 90 -12.39 -2.17 0.13
N SER A 91 -11.37 -2.91 -0.30
CA SER A 91 -10.04 -2.88 0.33
C SER A 91 -9.26 -1.64 -0.09
N LEU A 92 -8.63 -0.98 0.87
CA LEU A 92 -7.83 0.21 0.65
C LEU A 92 -6.49 0.09 1.39
N PHE A 93 -5.43 0.48 0.71
CA PHE A 93 -4.08 0.59 1.27
C PHE A 93 -3.48 1.91 0.78
N ILE A 94 -3.27 2.87 1.68
CA ILE A 94 -2.71 4.19 1.38
C ILE A 94 -1.35 4.32 2.05
N LEU A 95 -0.35 4.73 1.28
CA LEU A 95 0.98 5.09 1.74
C LEU A 95 1.07 6.62 1.83
N GLY A 96 1.00 7.16 3.05
CA GLY A 96 1.11 8.59 3.29
C GLY A 96 2.56 9.08 3.31
N THR A 97 2.74 10.40 3.40
CA THR A 97 4.03 11.09 3.30
C THR A 97 5.06 10.59 4.30
N ARG A 98 4.64 10.23 5.52
CA ARG A 98 5.55 9.64 6.52
C ARG A 98 6.21 8.36 6.04
N CYS A 99 5.43 7.46 5.44
CA CYS A 99 5.89 6.19 4.90
C CYS A 99 6.84 6.41 3.72
N GLN A 100 6.47 7.33 2.83
CA GLN A 100 7.25 7.73 1.66
C GLN A 100 8.61 8.31 2.07
N HIS A 101 8.64 9.19 3.07
CA HIS A 101 9.87 9.78 3.60
C HIS A 101 10.77 8.71 4.23
N ARG A 102 10.21 7.77 5.01
CA ARG A 102 10.97 6.63 5.57
C ARG A 102 11.56 5.73 4.49
N ALA A 103 10.87 5.60 3.36
CA ALA A 103 11.35 4.88 2.21
C ALA A 103 12.27 5.72 1.30
N GLY A 104 12.60 6.96 1.68
CA GLY A 104 13.46 7.85 0.90
C GLY A 104 12.95 8.07 -0.52
N TRP A 105 11.64 8.32 -0.66
CA TRP A 105 11.03 8.52 -1.96
C TRP A 105 11.43 9.87 -2.55
N GLU A 106 11.99 9.82 -3.76
CA GLU A 106 12.29 11.01 -4.55
C GLU A 106 11.10 11.37 -5.46
N SER A 107 10.98 12.67 -5.77
CA SER A 107 9.95 13.18 -6.68
C SER A 107 10.00 12.48 -8.04
N ILE A 108 8.83 12.28 -8.67
CA ILE A 108 8.70 11.64 -9.97
C ILE A 108 9.54 12.39 -11.01
N VAL A 109 10.56 11.72 -11.54
CA VAL A 109 11.30 12.17 -12.71
C VAL A 109 11.08 11.12 -13.79
N LYS A 110 10.44 11.49 -14.91
CA LYS A 110 10.28 10.64 -16.11
C LYS A 110 9.42 9.38 -15.97
N GLY A 111 8.43 9.36 -15.07
CA GLY A 111 7.53 8.20 -14.93
C GLY A 111 8.14 7.03 -14.17
N GLU A 112 9.14 7.28 -13.33
CA GLU A 112 9.71 6.30 -12.42
C GLU A 112 9.70 6.87 -11.00
N PHE A 113 9.54 5.98 -10.02
CA PHE A 113 9.76 6.28 -8.61
C PHE A 113 11.08 5.66 -8.15
N ILE A 114 11.85 6.43 -7.39
CA ILE A 114 13.05 5.93 -6.71
C ILE A 114 12.76 5.93 -5.21
N ALA A 115 12.91 4.76 -4.59
CA ALA A 115 12.78 4.57 -3.16
C ALA A 115 14.09 4.07 -2.59
N SER A 116 14.64 4.80 -1.62
CA SER A 116 15.91 4.49 -0.97
C SER A 116 15.76 4.36 0.55
N ALA A 117 15.93 3.15 1.10
CA ALA A 117 16.05 2.95 2.55
C ALA A 117 17.06 1.85 2.90
N ASN A 118 17.64 1.92 4.10
CA ASN A 118 18.62 0.93 4.57
C ASN A 118 19.79 0.67 3.60
N ARG A 119 20.31 1.74 2.97
CA ARG A 119 21.37 1.69 1.92
C ARG A 119 20.99 0.88 0.66
N LYS A 120 19.72 0.52 0.50
CA LYS A 120 19.17 -0.11 -0.69
C LYS A 120 18.31 0.90 -1.43
N SER A 121 18.46 0.95 -2.75
CA SER A 121 17.63 1.76 -3.63
C SER A 121 16.91 0.87 -4.63
N ILE A 122 15.64 1.16 -4.87
CA ILE A 122 14.82 0.48 -5.88
C ILE A 122 14.17 1.52 -6.80
N THR A 123 14.12 1.19 -8.10
CA THR A 123 13.34 1.96 -9.08
C THR A 123 12.06 1.19 -9.39
N ILE A 124 10.92 1.85 -9.25
CA ILE A 124 9.60 1.33 -9.56
C ILE A 124 9.08 2.09 -10.78
N PRO A 125 8.95 1.46 -11.95
CA PRO A 125 8.34 2.10 -13.11
C PRO A 125 6.86 2.38 -12.83
N LEU A 126 6.39 3.58 -13.15
CA LEU A 126 4.96 3.87 -13.16
C LEU A 126 4.35 3.22 -14.40
N SER A 127 3.54 2.18 -14.19
CA SER A 127 2.57 1.81 -15.22
C SER A 127 1.49 2.88 -15.25
N VAL A 128 1.56 3.79 -16.22
CA VAL A 128 0.35 4.53 -16.64
C VAL A 128 -0.59 3.46 -17.17
N TYR A 129 -1.80 3.35 -16.63
CA TYR A 129 -2.79 2.38 -17.10
C TYR A 129 -3.01 2.58 -18.61
N ASN A 130 -2.37 1.73 -19.41
CA ASN A 130 -2.56 1.60 -20.84
C ASN A 130 -3.03 0.16 -21.06
N LYS A 131 -4.23 -0.01 -21.62
CA LYS A 131 -4.81 -1.33 -21.94
C LYS A 131 -3.86 -2.22 -22.77
N ASP A 132 -2.92 -1.60 -23.49
CA ASP A 132 -1.92 -2.29 -24.31
C ASP A 132 -0.80 -2.97 -23.49
N GLU A 133 -0.48 -2.47 -22.29
CA GLU A 133 0.55 -3.06 -21.41
C GLU A 133 0.06 -4.37 -20.77
N GLU A 134 -1.25 -4.45 -20.45
CA GLU A 134 -1.87 -5.69 -19.94
C GLU A 134 -1.82 -6.80 -20.99
N ALA A 135 -2.10 -6.47 -22.25
CA ALA A 135 -1.98 -7.40 -23.37
C ALA A 135 -0.54 -7.91 -23.53
N LYS A 136 0.47 -7.03 -23.39
CA LYS A 136 1.89 -7.42 -23.46
C LYS A 136 2.33 -8.30 -22.29
N LEU A 137 1.89 -8.01 -21.07
CA LEU A 137 2.15 -8.83 -19.88
C LEU A 137 1.53 -10.23 -20.00
N GLN A 138 0.29 -10.32 -20.49
CA GLN A 138 -0.39 -11.60 -20.75
C GLN A 138 0.33 -12.42 -21.85
N ILE A 139 0.77 -11.78 -22.94
CA ILE A 139 1.53 -12.44 -24.01
C ILE A 139 2.89 -12.95 -23.49
N SER A 140 3.60 -12.15 -22.70
CA SER A 140 4.91 -12.54 -22.15
C SER A 140 4.83 -13.72 -21.16
N ASN A 141 3.74 -13.81 -20.39
CA ASN A 141 3.50 -14.91 -19.47
C ASN A 141 3.03 -16.19 -20.18
N SER A 142 2.35 -16.05 -21.32
CA SER A 142 1.97 -17.17 -22.18
C SER A 142 3.19 -17.81 -22.85
N LEU A 143 4.12 -16.99 -23.37
CA LEU A 143 5.37 -17.46 -23.99
C LEU A 143 6.31 -18.17 -22.99
N LYS A 144 6.27 -17.81 -21.70
CA LYS A 144 7.05 -18.49 -20.65
C LYS A 144 6.46 -19.80 -20.16
N LYS A 145 5.17 -20.06 -20.42
CA LYS A 145 4.52 -21.34 -20.05
C LYS A 145 4.69 -22.42 -21.12
N ASN A 146 5.10 -22.04 -22.33
CA ASN A 146 5.22 -22.94 -23.48
C ASN A 146 6.68 -23.31 -23.81
N ASN A 147 7.64 -23.04 -22.91
CA ASN A 147 9.02 -23.51 -22.97
C ASN A 147 9.35 -24.37 -21.75
#